data_AF-A0A5C1QFI8-F1
#
_entry.id   AF-A0A5C1QFI8-F1
#
_cell.length_a   1.000
_cell.length_b   1.000
_cell.length_c   1.000
_cell.angle_alpha   90.00
_cell.angle_beta   90.00
_cell.angle_gamma   90.00
#
_symmetry.space_group_name_H-M   'P 1'
#
loop_
_entity.id
_entity.type
_entity.pdbx_description
1 polymer ?
#
loop_
_entity_poly.entity_id
_entity_poly.type
_entity_poly.pdbx_seq_one_letter_code
_entity_poly.pdbx_strand_id
1 'polypeptide(L)' 'MRKKWSDSEKARIALMAIREENTISEIAQETGAHPNMISKWK' A
#
# COMPACT_ATOMS: atom_id res chain seq x y z
N MET A 1 -12.43 -6.33 -13.11
CA MET A 1 -12.84 -5.08 -12.43
C MET A 1 -11.62 -4.45 -11.77
N ARG A 2 -11.36 -3.15 -11.99
CA ARG A 2 -10.21 -2.44 -11.43
C ARG A 2 -10.59 -2.03 -9.99
N LYS A 3 -9.97 -2.63 -8.96
CA LYS A 3 -10.15 -2.16 -7.57
C LYS A 3 -9.78 -0.66 -7.55
N LYS A 4 -10.77 0.19 -7.27
CA LYS A 4 -10.55 1.62 -7.10
C LYS A 4 -10.02 1.80 -5.67
N TRP A 5 -8.75 2.17 -5.57
CA TRP A 5 -8.15 2.59 -4.32
C TRP A 5 -8.41 4.08 -4.16
N SER A 6 -9.02 4.45 -3.04
CA SER A 6 -9.25 5.85 -2.67
C SER A 6 -7.91 6.50 -2.37
N ASP A 7 -7.78 7.81 -2.62
CA ASP A 7 -6.50 8.49 -2.42
C ASP A 7 -6.05 8.48 -0.95
N SER A 8 -7.01 8.47 -0.01
CA SER A 8 -6.75 8.27 1.42
C SER A 8 -6.15 6.90 1.75
N GLU A 9 -6.58 5.84 1.05
CA GLU A 9 -6.05 4.48 1.27
C GLU A 9 -4.61 4.39 0.76
N LYS A 10 -4.34 4.96 -0.43
CA LYS A 10 -2.98 5.04 -0.97
C LYS A 10 -2.05 5.84 -0.07
N ALA A 11 -2.51 6.98 0.46
CA ALA A 11 -1.72 7.82 1.36
C ALA A 11 -1.39 7.10 2.67
N ARG A 12 -2.35 6.35 3.24
CA ARG A 12 -2.13 5.54 4.45
C ARG A 12 -1.14 4.41 4.20
N ILE A 13 -1.25 3.73 3.06
CA ILE A 13 -0.35 2.66 2.62
C ILE A 13 1.06 3.19 2.37
N ALA A 14 1.19 4.33 1.68
CA ALA A 14 2.46 5.00 1.44
C ALA A 14 3.11 5.44 2.75
N LEU A 15 2.35 6.01 3.68
CA LEU A 15 2.86 6.39 5.00
C LEU A 15 3.37 5.17 5.80
N MET A 16 2.64 4.06 5.81
CA MET A 16 3.09 2.81 6.44
C MET A 16 4.37 2.27 5.79
N ALA A 17 4.45 2.32 4.45
CA ALA A 17 5.63 1.87 3.71
C ALA A 17 6.85 2.79 3.90
N ILE A 18 6.64 4.10 4.08
CA ILE A 18 7.70 5.09 4.34
C ILE A 18 8.21 4.99 5.78
N ARG A 19 7.33 4.69 6.73
CA ARG A 19 7.69 4.57 8.15
C ARG A 19 8.48 3.31 8.49
N GLU A 20 8.69 2.41 7.52
CA GLU A 20 9.32 1.08 7.73
C GLU A 20 8.66 0.26 8.86
N GLU A 21 7.46 0.66 9.31
CA GLU A 21 6.71 -0.03 10.38
C GLU A 21 6.22 -1.40 9.91
N ASN A 22 6.03 -1.57 8.60
CA ASN A 22 5.66 -2.84 7.97
C ASN A 22 6.33 -2.95 6.59
N THR A 23 6.73 -4.16 6.21
CA THR A 23 7.26 -4.42 4.87
C THR A 23 6.17 -4.26 3.82
N ILE A 24 6.57 -3.91 2.60
CA ILE A 24 5.66 -3.80 1.44
C ILE A 24 4.83 -5.08 1.26
N SER A 25 5.41 -6.24 1.59
CA SER A 25 4.75 -7.55 1.52
C SER A 25 3.71 -7.78 2.62
N GLU A 26 3.90 -7.23 3.82
CA GLU A 26 2.92 -7.30 4.92
C GLU A 26 1.75 -6.36 4.64
N ILE A 27 2.04 -5.12 4.22
CA ILE A 27 1.00 -4.16 3.86
C ILE A 27 0.18 -4.68 2.66
N ALA A 28 0.84 -5.35 1.72
CA ALA A 28 0.18 -6.02 0.60
C ALA A 28 -0.77 -7.13 1.05
N GLN A 29 -0.38 -7.92 2.06
CA GLN A 29 -1.22 -8.98 2.61
C GLN A 29 -2.40 -8.41 3.42
N GLU A 30 -2.17 -7.39 4.25
CA GLU A 30 -3.22 -6.77 5.06
C GLU A 30 -4.24 -6.02 4.21
N THR A 31 -3.79 -5.23 3.24
CA THR A 31 -4.67 -4.40 2.41
C THR A 31 -5.18 -5.14 1.17
N GLY A 32 -4.51 -6.22 0.77
CA GLY A 32 -4.73 -6.88 -0.52
C GLY A 32 -4.24 -6.05 -1.71
N ALA A 33 -3.43 -5.01 -1.48
CA ALA A 33 -2.75 -4.26 -2.52
C ALA A 33 -1.56 -5.05 -3.04
N HIS A 34 -1.33 -5.05 -4.35
CA HIS A 34 -0.15 -5.75 -4.88
C HIS A 34 1.13 -5.02 -4.43
N PRO A 35 2.20 -5.71 -4.00
CA PRO A 35 3.45 -5.08 -3.56
C PRO A 35 3.99 -4.05 -4.55
N ASN A 36 3.92 -4.38 -5.83
CA ASN A 36 4.35 -3.50 -6.93
C ASN A 36 3.54 -2.20 -7.06
N MET A 37 2.30 -2.16 -6.55
CA MET A 37 1.49 -0.95 -6.46
C MET A 37 1.89 -0.10 -5.26
N ILE A 38 2.18 -0.73 -4.13
CA ILE A 38 2.66 -0.07 -2.92
C ILE A 38 4.03 0.58 -3.17
N SER A 39 4.94 -0.11 -3.88
CA SER A 39 6.21 0.46 -4.32
C SER A 39 6.05 1.67 -5.27
N LYS A 40 4.93 1.78 -5.97
CA LYS A 40 4.58 2.96 -6.79
C LYS A 40 3.92 4.08 -5.99
N TRP A 41 3.40 3.78 -4.80
CA TRP A 41 2.76 4.76 -3.91
C TRP A 41 3.71 5.30 -2.85
N LYS A 42 4.75 4.53 -2.51
CA LYS A 42 5.95 5.08 -1.86
C LYS A 42 6.48 6.27 -2.67
#